data_AF-A0A6C0K803-F1
#
_entry.id   AF-A0A6C0K803-F1
#
_cell.length_a   1.000
_cell.length_b   1.000
_cell.length_c   1.000
_cell.angle_alpha   90.00
_cell.angle_beta   90.00
_cell.angle_gamma   90.00
#
_symmetry.space_group_name_H-M   'P 1'
#
loop_
_entity.id
_entity.type
_entity.pdbx_description
1 polymer ?
#
loop_
_entity_poly.entity_id
_entity_poly.type
_entity_poly.pdbx_seq_one_letter_code
_entity_poly.pdbx_strand_id
1 'polypeptide(L)'
;MSGFQADAIRTLLRGFKEGNIADEFMRYVRGLEESFAESMDIEAFIMGVRCFFSWHGIEGFDKKTNEHERVQAAWYTQNEGVYTKWLESGQDDTKQLMWAKWTFQAKTSIFEEWLHIRHNLPKK
;
A
#
# COMPACT_ATOMS: atom_id res chain seq x y z
N MET A 1 9.95 11.84 19.68
CA MET A 1 9.24 11.21 18.55
C MET A 1 8.70 12.35 17.69
N SER A 2 9.14 12.44 16.43
CA SER A 2 8.63 13.45 15.51
C SER A 2 7.11 13.25 15.35
N GLY A 3 6.34 14.34 15.24
CA GLY A 3 4.87 14.28 15.15
C GLY A 3 4.34 13.39 14.02
N PHE A 4 5.20 13.07 13.06
CA PHE A 4 4.93 12.26 11.89
C PHE A 4 4.82 10.75 12.15
N GLN A 5 5.68 10.17 12.99
CA GLN A 5 5.54 8.77 13.42
C GLN A 5 4.23 8.56 14.17
N ALA A 6 3.73 9.60 14.85
CA ALA A 6 2.49 9.53 15.59
C ALA A 6 1.24 9.37 14.71
N ASP A 7 1.20 9.92 13.49
CA ASP A 7 0.00 9.85 12.64
C ASP A 7 -0.13 8.54 11.86
N ALA A 8 0.98 7.98 11.37
CA ALA A 8 0.99 6.61 10.82
C ALA A 8 0.63 5.58 11.89
N ILE A 9 1.18 5.72 13.10
CA ILE A 9 0.83 4.90 14.26
C ILE A 9 -0.61 5.14 14.71
N ARG A 10 -1.12 6.38 14.73
CA ARG A 10 -2.55 6.65 15.02
C ARG A 10 -3.48 6.03 13.98
N THR A 11 -3.06 5.98 12.72
CA THR A 11 -3.85 5.34 11.66
C THR A 11 -3.89 3.83 11.86
N LEU A 12 -2.78 3.21 12.28
CA LEU A 12 -2.73 1.81 12.71
C LEU A 12 -3.56 1.56 14.00
N LEU A 13 -3.47 2.45 14.98
CA LEU A 13 -4.04 2.29 16.33
C LEU A 13 -5.50 2.70 16.46
N ARG A 14 -6.07 3.46 15.51
CA ARG A 14 -7.48 3.88 15.57
C ARG A 14 -8.47 2.72 15.51
N GLY A 15 -7.98 1.49 15.27
CA GLY A 15 -8.81 0.31 15.15
C GLY A 15 -9.64 0.38 13.88
N PHE A 16 -9.88 -0.75 13.26
CA PHE A 16 -10.77 -0.79 12.11
C PHE A 16 -12.21 -0.65 12.58
N LYS A 17 -12.96 0.23 11.93
CA LYS A 17 -14.42 0.09 11.90
C LYS A 17 -14.72 -1.23 11.19
N GLU A 18 -15.82 -1.88 11.55
CA GLU A 18 -16.28 -3.19 11.06
C GLU A 18 -16.48 -3.25 9.52
N GLY A 19 -15.41 -3.07 8.75
CA GLY A 19 -15.41 -2.88 7.29
C GLY A 19 -14.51 -3.88 6.56
N ASN A 20 -14.64 -3.91 5.24
CA ASN A 20 -13.85 -4.78 4.36
C ASN A 20 -12.35 -4.48 4.49
N ILE A 21 -11.55 -5.51 4.80
CA ILE A 21 -10.10 -5.39 4.99
C ILE A 21 -9.38 -4.78 3.78
N ALA A 22 -9.91 -4.99 2.57
CA ALA A 22 -9.31 -4.49 1.33
C ALA A 22 -9.47 -2.98 1.22
N ASP A 23 -10.63 -2.44 1.59
CA ASP A 23 -10.84 -0.99 1.62
C ASP A 23 -10.01 -0.34 2.72
N GLU A 24 -9.90 -1.00 3.88
CA GLU A 24 -9.04 -0.53 4.96
C GLU A 24 -7.56 -0.55 4.57
N PHE A 25 -7.12 -1.59 3.85
CA PHE A 25 -5.76 -1.67 3.33
C PHE A 25 -5.48 -0.53 2.33
N MET A 26 -6.38 -0.32 1.38
CA MET A 26 -6.26 0.76 0.39
C MET A 26 -6.21 2.14 1.06
N ARG A 27 -7.08 2.37 2.05
CA ARG A 27 -7.12 3.61 2.83
C ARG A 27 -5.82 3.80 3.62
N TYR A 28 -5.34 2.74 4.25
CA TYR A 28 -4.10 2.76 5.03
C TYR A 28 -2.89 3.10 4.15
N VAL A 29 -2.71 2.37 3.05
CA VAL A 29 -1.60 2.58 2.10
C VAL A 29 -1.63 4.00 1.55
N ARG A 30 -2.82 4.50 1.15
CA ARG A 30 -2.96 5.89 0.68
C ARG A 30 -2.54 6.90 1.76
N GLY A 31 -2.92 6.68 3.01
CA GLY A 31 -2.51 7.53 4.12
C GLY A 31 -0.98 7.56 4.29
N LEU A 32 -0.30 6.42 4.09
CA LEU A 32 1.16 6.37 4.08
C LEU A 32 1.74 7.11 2.87
N GLU A 33 1.20 6.90 1.66
CA GLU A 33 1.66 7.58 0.44
C GLU A 33 1.59 9.10 0.60
N GLU A 34 0.50 9.64 1.16
CA GLU A 34 0.32 11.07 1.42
C GLU A 34 1.25 11.56 2.53
N SER A 35 1.44 10.77 3.59
CA SER A 35 2.31 11.12 4.72
C SER A 35 3.77 11.24 4.28
N PHE A 36 4.30 10.25 3.57
CA PHE A 36 5.71 10.17 3.21
C PHE A 36 6.07 10.84 1.88
N ALA A 37 5.09 11.41 1.15
CA ALA A 37 5.33 12.04 -0.15
C ALA A 37 6.30 13.23 -0.10
N GLU A 38 6.17 14.09 0.91
CA GLU A 38 7.02 15.29 1.01
C GLU A 38 8.47 14.93 1.36
N SER A 39 8.65 14.00 2.29
CA SER A 39 9.96 13.53 2.74
C SER A 39 10.61 12.52 1.80
N MET A 40 9.85 11.94 0.86
CA MET A 40 10.28 10.83 -0.01
C MET A 40 10.82 9.63 0.79
N ASP A 41 10.30 9.40 2.00
CA ASP A 41 10.80 8.37 2.92
C ASP A 41 10.18 7.00 2.58
N ILE A 42 10.79 6.35 1.60
CA ILE A 42 10.33 5.06 1.09
C ILE A 42 10.53 3.92 2.11
N GLU A 43 11.53 4.02 2.98
CA GLU A 43 11.80 3.00 4.01
C GLU A 43 10.69 2.98 5.05
N ALA A 44 10.29 4.16 5.55
CA ALA A 44 9.17 4.27 6.48
C ALA A 44 7.84 3.86 5.84
N PHE A 45 7.64 4.17 4.56
CA PHE A 45 6.50 3.67 3.80
C PHE A 45 6.48 2.14 3.74
N ILE A 46 7.59 1.51 3.31
CA ILE A 46 7.72 0.04 3.23
C ILE A 46 7.44 -0.61 4.58
N MET A 47 8.04 -0.08 5.65
CA MET A 47 7.82 -0.57 7.01
C MET A 47 6.34 -0.49 7.39
N GLY A 48 5.69 0.65 7.14
CA GLY A 48 4.26 0.84 7.41
C GLY A 48 3.39 -0.21 6.70
N VAL A 49 3.60 -0.42 5.40
CA VAL A 49 2.86 -1.41 4.62
C VAL A 49 3.07 -2.83 5.18
N ARG A 50 4.29 -3.21 5.56
CA ARG A 50 4.57 -4.52 6.18
C ARG A 50 3.93 -4.66 7.57
N CYS A 51 3.88 -3.58 8.34
CA CYS A 51 3.21 -3.58 9.64
C CYS A 51 1.72 -3.92 9.51
N PHE A 52 1.04 -3.44 8.47
CA PHE A 52 -0.37 -3.78 8.22
C PHE A 52 -0.59 -5.30 8.19
N PHE A 53 0.17 -6.01 7.37
CA PHE A 53 0.05 -7.47 7.26
C PHE A 53 0.43 -8.20 8.54
N SER A 54 1.37 -7.65 9.31
CA SER A 54 1.82 -8.24 10.58
C SER A 54 0.78 -8.10 11.69
N TRP A 55 0.07 -6.97 11.74
CA TRP A 55 -0.92 -6.68 12.79
C TRP A 55 -2.27 -7.34 12.54
N HIS A 56 -2.68 -7.44 11.28
CA HIS A 56 -4.05 -7.84 10.94
C HIS A 56 -4.21 -9.30 10.59
N GLY A 57 -3.12 -10.06 10.64
CA GLY A 57 -3.15 -11.52 10.66
C GLY A 57 -4.14 -12.12 9.66
N ILE A 58 -3.89 -11.98 8.36
CA ILE A 58 -4.32 -12.86 7.26
C ILE A 58 -5.84 -13.10 7.01
N GLU A 59 -6.74 -13.00 7.99
CA GLU A 59 -8.09 -13.58 7.90
C GLU A 59 -9.13 -12.76 7.13
N GLY A 60 -8.84 -11.52 6.71
CA GLY A 60 -9.78 -10.74 5.87
C GLY A 60 -9.68 -11.01 4.37
N PHE A 61 -8.58 -11.63 3.94
CA PHE A 61 -8.24 -11.88 2.54
C PHE A 61 -8.33 -13.38 2.21
N ASP A 62 -8.88 -14.19 3.14
CA ASP A 62 -8.76 -15.63 3.11
C ASP A 62 -9.90 -16.32 2.32
N LYS A 63 -9.56 -16.66 1.07
CA LYS A 63 -10.12 -17.71 0.16
C LYS A 63 -10.91 -17.14 -1.03
N LYS A 64 -10.18 -16.93 -2.14
CA LYS A 64 -10.72 -16.76 -3.51
C LYS A 64 -11.60 -15.53 -3.76
N THR A 65 -11.36 -14.41 -3.11
CA THR A 65 -12.21 -13.23 -3.25
C THR A 65 -11.63 -12.23 -4.24
N ASN A 66 -12.52 -11.69 -5.09
CA ASN A 66 -12.28 -10.59 -6.04
C ASN A 66 -11.54 -9.37 -5.43
N GLU A 67 -11.42 -9.31 -4.10
CA GLU A 67 -10.78 -8.23 -3.36
C GLU A 67 -9.27 -8.11 -3.63
N HIS A 68 -8.54 -9.22 -3.83
CA HIS A 68 -7.12 -9.15 -4.24
C HIS A 68 -6.96 -8.51 -5.61
N GLU A 69 -7.71 -9.04 -6.58
CA GLU A 69 -7.74 -8.55 -7.95
C GLU A 69 -8.19 -7.09 -7.99
N ARG A 70 -9.16 -6.71 -7.14
CA ARG A 70 -9.63 -5.34 -7.00
C ARG A 70 -8.54 -4.41 -6.48
N VAL A 71 -7.82 -4.79 -5.43
CA VAL A 71 -6.71 -3.99 -4.88
C VAL A 71 -5.60 -3.83 -5.93
N GLN A 72 -5.18 -4.93 -6.56
CA GLN A 72 -4.17 -4.88 -7.63
C GLN A 72 -4.65 -4.02 -8.79
N ALA A 73 -5.84 -4.27 -9.34
CA ALA A 73 -6.40 -3.51 -10.45
C ALA A 73 -6.50 -2.02 -10.12
N ALA A 74 -6.96 -1.65 -8.93
CA ALA A 74 -7.03 -0.26 -8.50
C ALA A 74 -5.65 0.41 -8.52
N TRP A 75 -4.61 -0.26 -8.03
CA TRP A 75 -3.24 0.25 -8.08
C TRP A 75 -2.69 0.35 -9.49
N TYR A 76 -2.94 -0.65 -10.34
CA TYR A 76 -2.53 -0.61 -11.75
C TYR A 76 -3.20 0.54 -12.50
N THR A 77 -4.52 0.72 -12.35
CA THR A 77 -5.26 1.83 -12.95
C THR A 77 -4.76 3.19 -12.45
N GLN A 78 -4.47 3.31 -11.14
CA GLN A 78 -3.89 4.53 -10.59
C GLN A 78 -2.51 4.81 -11.18
N ASN A 79 -1.65 3.80 -11.27
CA ASN A 79 -0.31 3.93 -11.83
C ASN A 79 -0.36 4.29 -13.32
N GLU A 80 -1.20 3.64 -14.10
CA GLU A 80 -1.43 3.95 -15.51
C GLU A 80 -1.86 5.40 -15.69
N GLY A 81 -2.83 5.89 -14.90
CA GLY A 81 -3.26 7.28 -14.96
C GLY A 81 -2.16 8.29 -14.61
N VAL A 82 -1.28 7.96 -13.66
CA VAL A 82 -0.10 8.80 -13.32
C VAL A 82 0.91 8.81 -14.47
N TYR A 83 1.20 7.64 -15.05
CA TYR A 83 2.15 7.51 -16.17
C TYR A 83 1.65 8.20 -17.44
N THR A 84 0.37 8.06 -17.78
CA THR A 84 -0.23 8.73 -18.95
C THR A 84 -0.12 10.25 -18.82
N LYS A 85 -0.47 10.81 -17.65
CA LYS A 85 -0.33 12.26 -17.41
C LYS A 85 1.11 12.74 -17.50
N TRP A 86 2.05 11.93 -17.02
CA TRP A 86 3.47 12.26 -17.14
C TRP A 86 3.94 12.22 -18.60
N LEU A 87 3.58 11.19 -19.36
CA LEU A 87 3.90 11.09 -20.80
C LEU A 87 3.34 12.28 -21.58
N GLU A 88 2.10 12.70 -21.28
CA GLU A 88 1.46 13.87 -21.87
C GLU A 88 2.15 15.19 -21.49
N SER A 89 2.80 15.24 -20.31
CA SER A 89 3.50 16.44 -19.85
C SER A 89 4.78 16.73 -20.62
N GLY A 90 5.42 15.70 -21.20
CA GLY A 90 6.71 15.83 -21.90
C GLY A 90 7.87 16.29 -21.00
N GLN A 91 7.73 16.18 -19.68
CA GLN A 91 8.74 16.59 -18.70
C GLN A 91 9.57 15.41 -18.22
N ASP A 92 10.77 15.71 -17.70
CA ASP A 92 11.57 14.75 -16.94
C ASP A 92 10.84 14.26 -15.69
N ASP A 93 11.36 13.19 -15.09
CA ASP A 93 10.81 12.60 -13.87
C ASP A 93 10.73 13.63 -12.73
N THR A 94 9.52 14.03 -12.38
CA THR A 94 9.27 14.88 -11.21
C THR A 94 9.43 14.08 -9.91
N LYS A 95 9.64 14.76 -8.78
CA LYS A 95 9.65 14.11 -7.45
C LYS A 95 8.36 13.32 -7.20
N GLN A 96 7.23 13.88 -7.60
CA GLN A 96 5.91 13.26 -7.45
C GLN A 96 5.80 11.97 -8.27
N LEU A 97 6.36 11.95 -9.49
CA LEU A 97 6.38 10.75 -10.32
C LEU A 97 7.32 9.70 -9.73
N MET A 98 8.53 10.09 -9.31
CA MET A 98 9.46 9.16 -8.65
C MET A 98 8.82 8.51 -7.43
N TRP A 99 8.14 9.30 -6.60
CA TRP A 99 7.38 8.80 -5.45
C TRP A 99 6.32 7.78 -5.87
N ALA A 100 5.47 8.13 -6.84
CA ALA A 100 4.43 7.24 -7.33
C ALA A 100 4.99 5.91 -7.89
N LYS A 101 6.11 5.96 -8.62
CA LYS A 101 6.81 4.77 -9.12
C LYS A 101 7.31 3.89 -7.97
N TRP A 102 7.97 4.49 -6.98
CA TRP A 102 8.53 3.75 -5.83
C TRP A 102 7.45 3.15 -4.95
N THR A 103 6.41 3.90 -4.58
CA THR A 103 5.33 3.38 -3.74
C THR A 103 4.54 2.30 -4.47
N PHE A 104 4.31 2.45 -5.78
CA PHE A 104 3.69 1.42 -6.61
C PHE A 104 4.49 0.12 -6.59
N GLN A 105 5.79 0.16 -6.87
CA GLN A 105 6.63 -1.04 -6.85
C GLN A 105 6.69 -1.67 -5.46
N ALA A 106 6.83 -0.86 -4.40
CA ALA A 106 6.91 -1.35 -3.04
C ALA A 106 5.61 -2.04 -2.59
N LYS A 107 4.46 -1.40 -2.79
CA LYS A 107 3.17 -1.94 -2.34
C LYS A 107 2.77 -3.21 -3.09
N THR A 108 3.04 -3.29 -4.40
CA THR A 108 2.79 -4.51 -5.18
C THR A 108 3.70 -5.66 -4.74
N SER A 109 5.00 -5.40 -4.59
CA SER A 109 5.98 -6.43 -4.19
C SER A 109 5.67 -7.01 -2.81
N ILE A 110 5.34 -6.14 -1.84
CA ILE A 110 4.99 -6.59 -0.48
C ILE A 110 3.69 -7.40 -0.50
N PHE A 111 2.70 -6.97 -1.28
CA PHE A 111 1.43 -7.66 -1.37
C PHE A 111 1.57 -9.04 -2.04
N GLU A 112 2.38 -9.14 -3.10
CA GLU A 112 2.71 -10.40 -3.77
C GLU A 112 3.51 -11.36 -2.88
N GLU A 113 4.55 -10.85 -2.19
CA GLU A 113 5.33 -11.61 -1.22
C GLU A 113 4.40 -12.23 -0.15
N TRP A 114 3.48 -11.41 0.37
CA TRP A 114 2.48 -11.87 1.34
C TRP A 114 1.56 -12.96 0.78
N LEU A 115 1.04 -12.79 -0.44
CA LEU A 115 0.21 -13.80 -1.12
C LEU A 115 0.98 -15.12 -1.26
N HIS A 116 2.23 -15.07 -1.70
CA HIS A 116 3.07 -16.25 -1.90
C HIS A 116 3.39 -16.99 -0.59
N ILE A 117 3.72 -16.26 0.48
CA ILE A 117 3.95 -16.88 1.79
C ILE A 117 2.72 -17.69 2.22
N ARG A 118 1.52 -17.13 2.06
CA ARG A 118 0.28 -17.79 2.46
C ARG A 118 -0.03 -19.05 1.64
N HIS A 119 0.22 -19.04 0.33
CA HIS A 119 -0.02 -20.20 -0.53
C HIS A 119 0.92 -21.37 -0.23
N ASN A 120 2.09 -21.11 0.38
CA ASN A 120 3.12 -22.09 0.68
C ASN A 120 3.14 -22.55 2.15
N LEU A 121 2.25 -22.04 3.01
CA LEU A 121 2.12 -22.53 4.39
C LEU A 121 1.46 -23.92 4.39
N PRO A 122 2.03 -24.93 5.10
CA PRO A 122 1.41 -26.24 5.21
C PRO A 122 0.04 -26.08 5.87
N LYS A 123 -1.00 -26.58 5.20
CA LYS A 123 -2.34 -26.67 5.77
C LYS A 123 -2.26 -27.65 6.95
N LYS A 124 -2.43 -27.13 8.16
CA LYS A 124 -2.60 -27.95 9.37
C LYS A 124 -3.94 -28.66 9.35
#